data_AF-A0A1F6M3T9-F1
#
_entry.id   AF-A0A1F6M3T9-F1
#
_cell.length_a   1.000
_cell.length_b   1.000
_cell.length_c   1.000
_cell.angle_alpha   90.00
_cell.angle_beta   90.00
_cell.angle_gamma   90.00
#
_symmetry.space_group_name_H-M   'P 1'
#
loop_
_entity.id
_entity.type
_entity.pdbx_description
1 polymer ?
#
loop_
_entity_poly.entity_id
_entity_poly.type
_entity_poly.pdbx_seq_one_letter_code
_entity_poly.pdbx_strand_id
1 'polypeptide(L)'
;MKYTYFHTVILPIQSYVQNTAYTCGVAILRDILKTRGVHLSEKEVAKMSQTDEVRGTSPDALLETLDSYGVPYTVYKKATTALAEETIRLGHVCLVPYQAWPTHLSKIPDLEGGHWSIIFGFNKTHFFLADPAKHKLKTDHILGFRTIDKKRFQKNWIDKSYDDKVYTRWMVSVPLFAPPSKEKRKTKVKIVDGYTLRNTIDIDFGMVGDHAVYPYIPKGEIWIDQCFAAEKDSILASFLKRKTLMRTERYEKAKSALRTTNLHTSQSVHTKPDVLSKHKDITIRLVSGKKVRRYYDPSFSFGGHQYVYSYVPKKEIWIDDAAPKAERKYIIVHEVEEYERMKRGMSYDNAHDYANAVEKQARRADGVTQYLRD
;
A
#
# COMPACT_ATOMS: atom_id res chain seq x y z
N MET A 1 -7.95 13.67 9.04
CA MET A 1 -6.73 13.69 8.22
C MET A 1 -6.52 12.31 7.62
N LYS A 2 -6.30 12.21 6.30
CA LYS A 2 -6.06 10.93 5.59
C LYS A 2 -4.55 10.66 5.64
N TYR A 3 -4.11 9.69 6.44
CA TYR A 3 -2.73 9.18 6.39
C TYR A 3 -2.67 8.01 5.42
N THR A 4 -1.71 8.06 4.50
CA THR A 4 -1.54 7.06 3.43
C THR A 4 -0.10 6.61 3.44
N TYR A 5 0.14 5.45 4.05
CA TYR A 5 1.34 4.64 3.85
C TYR A 5 1.64 4.52 2.35
N PHE A 6 2.89 4.68 1.95
CA PHE A 6 3.38 4.71 0.57
C PHE A 6 2.69 5.79 -0.31
N HIS A 7 3.35 6.94 -0.39
CA HIS A 7 3.00 8.00 -1.34
C HIS A 7 3.14 7.56 -2.80
N THR A 8 3.95 6.53 -3.05
CA THR A 8 4.16 5.91 -4.35
C THR A 8 4.05 4.40 -4.23
N VAL A 9 3.17 3.79 -5.02
CA VAL A 9 3.04 2.33 -5.14
C VAL A 9 3.18 1.99 -6.61
N ILE A 10 4.01 1.00 -6.92
CA ILE A 10 4.29 0.53 -8.28
C ILE A 10 4.25 -1.00 -8.27
N LEU A 11 3.40 -1.59 -9.11
CA LEU A 11 3.33 -3.04 -9.28
C LEU A 11 4.27 -3.49 -10.42
N PRO A 12 4.89 -4.66 -10.33
CA PRO A 12 5.86 -5.13 -11.32
C PRO A 12 5.14 -5.67 -12.57
N ILE A 13 4.83 -4.79 -13.52
CA ILE A 13 4.27 -5.16 -14.83
C ILE A 13 5.29 -4.87 -15.93
N GLN A 14 5.24 -5.66 -17.01
CA GLN A 14 5.93 -5.34 -18.26
C GLN A 14 4.94 -4.67 -19.21
N SER A 15 5.39 -3.65 -19.94
CA SER A 15 4.58 -3.05 -20.99
C SER A 15 4.96 -3.59 -22.36
N TYR A 16 3.96 -3.88 -23.18
CA TYR A 16 4.12 -4.14 -24.60
C TYR A 16 3.58 -2.99 -25.43
N VAL A 17 4.40 -2.58 -26.41
CA VAL A 17 4.03 -1.55 -27.37
C VAL A 17 3.32 -2.22 -28.54
N GLN A 18 2.07 -1.83 -28.77
CA GLN A 18 1.21 -2.36 -29.82
C GLN A 18 1.84 -2.19 -31.21
N ASN A 19 1.60 -3.09 -32.15
CA ASN A 19 2.12 -2.95 -33.51
C ASN A 19 1.24 -2.09 -34.42
N THR A 20 -0.07 -2.11 -34.23
CA THR A 20 -1.06 -1.37 -35.05
C THR A 20 -1.76 -0.30 -34.21
N ALA A 21 -2.57 0.59 -34.81
CA ALA A 21 -3.27 1.65 -34.06
C ALA A 21 -4.46 1.14 -33.21
N TYR A 22 -4.97 -0.06 -33.49
CA TYR A 22 -6.22 -0.59 -32.91
C TYR A 22 -6.01 -1.74 -31.90
N THR A 23 -4.78 -2.22 -31.73
CA THR A 23 -4.45 -3.34 -30.84
C THR A 23 -4.05 -2.92 -29.41
N CYS A 24 -4.44 -1.73 -28.95
CA CYS A 24 -4.14 -1.28 -27.58
C CYS A 24 -4.75 -2.22 -26.52
N GLY A 25 -6.00 -2.67 -26.72
CA GLY A 25 -6.64 -3.67 -25.85
C GLY A 25 -5.95 -5.03 -25.86
N VAL A 26 -5.48 -5.46 -27.03
CA VAL A 26 -4.70 -6.70 -27.22
C VAL A 26 -3.37 -6.63 -26.47
N ALA A 27 -2.68 -5.50 -26.55
CA ALA A 27 -1.40 -5.29 -25.89
C ALA A 27 -1.54 -5.35 -24.36
N ILE A 28 -2.56 -4.70 -23.79
CA ILE A 28 -2.79 -4.77 -22.33
C ILE A 28 -3.19 -6.19 -21.87
N LEU A 29 -3.97 -6.93 -22.67
CA LEU A 29 -4.30 -8.33 -22.38
C LEU A 29 -3.03 -9.20 -22.38
N ARG A 30 -2.15 -9.00 -23.36
CA ARG A 30 -0.87 -9.69 -23.44
C ARG A 30 0.02 -9.39 -22.23
N ASP A 31 0.06 -8.16 -21.75
CA ASP A 31 0.85 -7.78 -20.57
C ASP A 31 0.35 -8.49 -19.30
N ILE A 32 -0.97 -8.58 -19.13
CA ILE A 32 -1.60 -9.34 -18.04
C ILE A 32 -1.26 -10.82 -18.14
N LEU A 33 -1.48 -11.44 -19.29
CA LEU A 33 -1.25 -12.87 -19.50
C LEU A 33 0.24 -13.23 -19.33
N LYS A 34 1.14 -12.43 -19.88
CA LYS A 34 2.59 -12.63 -19.75
C LYS A 34 3.05 -12.55 -18.30
N THR A 35 2.51 -11.60 -17.53
CA THR A 35 2.83 -11.48 -16.09
C THR A 35 2.41 -12.72 -15.29
N ARG A 36 1.46 -13.52 -15.83
CA ARG A 36 0.97 -14.77 -15.26
C ARG A 36 1.59 -16.02 -15.88
N GLY A 37 2.66 -15.86 -16.68
CA GLY A 37 3.38 -16.96 -17.32
C GLY A 37 2.74 -17.49 -18.60
N VAL A 38 1.71 -16.83 -19.13
CA VAL A 38 1.08 -17.19 -20.40
C VAL A 38 1.69 -16.33 -21.52
N HIS A 39 2.47 -16.95 -22.40
CA HIS A 39 3.21 -16.26 -23.44
C HIS A 39 2.50 -16.42 -24.79
N LEU A 40 1.89 -15.32 -25.26
CA LEU A 40 1.18 -15.26 -26.54
C LEU A 40 1.70 -14.10 -27.40
N SER A 41 1.60 -14.27 -28.71
CA SER A 41 1.79 -13.21 -29.68
C SER A 41 0.59 -12.26 -29.71
N GLU A 42 0.81 -11.03 -30.19
CA GLU A 42 -0.27 -10.04 -30.39
C GLU A 42 -1.35 -10.58 -31.34
N LYS A 43 -0.96 -11.35 -32.37
CA LYS A 43 -1.89 -11.98 -33.32
C LYS A 43 -2.80 -13.02 -32.67
N GLU A 44 -2.25 -13.85 -31.77
CA GLU A 44 -3.04 -14.84 -31.04
C GLU A 44 -4.05 -14.18 -30.11
N VAL A 45 -3.61 -13.17 -29.35
CA VAL A 45 -4.50 -12.43 -28.45
C VAL A 45 -5.56 -11.67 -29.24
N ALA A 46 -5.21 -11.03 -30.36
CA ALA A 46 -6.16 -10.30 -31.21
C ALA A 46 -7.26 -11.21 -31.77
N LYS A 47 -6.92 -12.44 -32.15
CA LYS A 47 -7.90 -13.44 -32.60
C LYS A 47 -8.85 -13.83 -31.47
N MET A 48 -8.35 -13.99 -30.25
CA MET A 48 -9.15 -14.36 -29.08
C MET A 48 -10.07 -13.23 -28.63
N SER A 49 -9.56 -12.00 -28.59
CA SER A 49 -10.30 -10.81 -28.21
C SER A 49 -11.09 -10.19 -29.38
N GLN A 50 -11.25 -10.92 -30.49
CA GLN A 50 -12.00 -10.53 -31.68
C GLN A 50 -11.69 -9.09 -32.12
N THR A 51 -10.42 -8.72 -32.05
CA THR A 51 -9.96 -7.34 -32.28
C THR A 51 -9.59 -7.14 -33.74
N ASP A 52 -10.17 -6.10 -34.33
CA ASP A 52 -9.91 -5.65 -35.70
C ASP A 52 -9.79 -4.12 -35.76
N GLU A 53 -9.47 -3.61 -36.95
CA GLU A 53 -9.27 -2.17 -37.18
C GLU A 53 -10.53 -1.31 -37.03
N VAL A 54 -11.71 -1.92 -37.19
CA VAL A 54 -13.00 -1.24 -37.15
C VAL A 54 -13.50 -1.16 -35.71
N ARG A 55 -13.42 -2.28 -34.98
CA ARG A 55 -14.01 -2.43 -33.64
C ARG A 55 -13.02 -2.15 -32.52
N GLY A 56 -11.72 -2.27 -32.77
CA GLY A 56 -10.71 -2.35 -31.72
C GLY A 56 -11.00 -3.52 -30.78
N THR A 57 -10.61 -3.39 -29.51
CA THR A 57 -10.97 -4.36 -28.45
C THR A 57 -12.11 -3.78 -27.60
N SER A 58 -13.29 -4.38 -27.69
CA SER A 58 -14.43 -3.98 -26.87
C SER A 58 -14.24 -4.40 -25.40
N PRO A 59 -14.91 -3.72 -24.44
CA PRO A 59 -14.92 -4.16 -23.05
C PRO A 59 -15.37 -5.61 -22.87
N ASP A 60 -16.40 -6.05 -23.58
CA ASP A 60 -16.95 -7.40 -23.43
C ASP A 60 -15.95 -8.45 -23.96
N ALA A 61 -15.34 -8.23 -25.13
CA ALA A 61 -14.32 -9.14 -25.66
C ALA A 61 -13.05 -9.20 -24.79
N LEU A 62 -12.69 -8.10 -24.13
CA LEU A 62 -11.63 -8.06 -23.15
C LEU A 62 -11.95 -8.96 -21.95
N LEU A 63 -13.18 -8.87 -21.41
CA LEU A 63 -13.62 -9.69 -20.28
C LEU A 63 -13.70 -11.18 -20.65
N GLU A 64 -14.27 -11.51 -21.82
CA GLU A 64 -14.33 -12.89 -22.33
C GLU A 64 -12.93 -13.50 -22.50
N THR A 65 -11.96 -12.69 -22.94
CA THR A 65 -10.56 -13.14 -23.03
C THR A 65 -10.01 -13.46 -21.64
N LEU A 66 -10.24 -12.61 -20.63
CA LEU A 66 -9.81 -12.88 -19.26
C LEU A 66 -10.47 -14.16 -18.69
N ASP A 67 -11.76 -14.36 -18.94
CA ASP A 67 -12.50 -15.55 -18.51
C ASP A 67 -11.92 -16.83 -19.12
N SER A 68 -11.58 -16.81 -20.43
CA SER A 68 -11.01 -17.98 -21.12
C SER A 68 -9.68 -18.47 -20.53
N TYR A 69 -8.95 -17.58 -19.84
CA TYR A 69 -7.69 -17.90 -19.14
C TYR A 69 -7.87 -18.05 -17.62
N GLY A 70 -9.11 -18.04 -17.12
CA GLY A 70 -9.41 -18.12 -15.69
C GLY A 70 -8.79 -16.98 -14.90
N VAL A 71 -8.61 -15.81 -15.51
CA VAL A 71 -8.05 -14.63 -14.85
C VAL A 71 -9.18 -13.94 -14.09
N PRO A 72 -9.19 -13.96 -12.74
CA PRO A 72 -10.24 -13.32 -11.97
C PRO A 72 -10.17 -11.81 -12.17
N TYR A 73 -11.32 -11.15 -12.24
CA TYR A 73 -11.38 -9.70 -12.35
C TYR A 73 -12.59 -9.11 -11.62
N THR A 74 -12.64 -7.79 -11.49
CA THR A 74 -13.80 -7.06 -10.97
C THR A 74 -14.05 -5.82 -11.82
N VAL A 75 -15.29 -5.65 -12.27
CA VAL A 75 -15.70 -4.54 -13.14
C VAL A 75 -16.35 -3.42 -12.33
N TYR A 76 -15.91 -2.19 -12.55
CA TYR A 76 -16.49 -0.99 -11.97
C TYR A 76 -16.98 -0.05 -13.06
N LYS A 77 -18.25 0.36 -12.99
CA LYS A 77 -18.90 1.21 -14.01
C LYS A 77 -18.91 2.71 -13.66
N LYS A 78 -18.42 3.09 -12.48
CA LYS A 78 -18.35 4.47 -11.96
C LYS A 78 -17.17 4.62 -10.99
N ALA A 79 -15.99 4.14 -11.39
CA ALA A 79 -14.80 4.16 -10.55
C ALA A 79 -14.36 5.59 -10.21
N THR A 80 -13.51 5.71 -9.20
CA THR A 80 -12.86 6.97 -8.81
C THR A 80 -11.35 6.76 -8.81
N THR A 81 -10.58 7.84 -8.96
CA THR A 81 -9.12 7.77 -8.80
C THR A 81 -8.72 7.15 -7.45
N ALA A 82 -9.46 7.45 -6.38
CA ALA A 82 -9.22 6.86 -5.06
C ALA A 82 -9.44 5.33 -5.02
N LEU A 83 -10.47 4.83 -5.73
CA LEU A 83 -10.70 3.39 -5.86
C LEU A 83 -9.59 2.71 -6.69
N ALA A 84 -9.10 3.38 -7.75
CA ALA A 84 -7.97 2.87 -8.51
C ALA A 84 -6.72 2.75 -7.63
N GLU A 85 -6.41 3.76 -6.80
CA GLU A 85 -5.30 3.70 -5.84
C GLU A 85 -5.45 2.55 -4.84
N GLU A 86 -6.65 2.35 -4.28
CA GLU A 86 -6.94 1.23 -3.38
C GLU A 86 -6.75 -0.12 -4.07
N THR A 87 -7.19 -0.24 -5.31
CA THR A 87 -7.00 -1.43 -6.16
C THR A 87 -5.51 -1.75 -6.33
N ILE A 88 -4.69 -0.75 -6.66
CA ILE A 88 -3.22 -0.91 -6.75
C ILE A 88 -2.62 -1.37 -5.42
N ARG A 89 -3.07 -0.80 -4.29
CA ARG A 89 -2.60 -1.19 -2.95
C ARG A 89 -2.92 -2.65 -2.59
N LEU A 90 -3.96 -3.22 -3.19
CA LEU A 90 -4.31 -4.63 -3.04
C LEU A 90 -3.48 -5.56 -3.95
N GLY A 91 -2.53 -5.03 -4.73
CA GLY A 91 -1.74 -5.80 -5.69
C GLY A 91 -2.49 -6.10 -6.99
N HIS A 92 -3.54 -5.33 -7.28
CA HIS A 92 -4.31 -5.46 -8.51
C HIS A 92 -3.96 -4.30 -9.45
N VAL A 93 -3.88 -4.55 -10.75
CA VAL A 93 -3.75 -3.50 -11.76
C VAL A 93 -5.13 -3.10 -12.30
N CYS A 94 -5.25 -1.88 -12.85
CA CYS A 94 -6.50 -1.38 -13.39
C CYS A 94 -6.42 -1.21 -14.91
N LEU A 95 -7.17 -1.99 -15.66
CA LEU A 95 -7.34 -1.82 -17.11
C LEU A 95 -8.40 -0.74 -17.31
N VAL A 96 -8.06 0.32 -18.03
CA VAL A 96 -8.89 1.51 -18.17
C VAL A 96 -8.98 1.96 -19.63
N PRO A 97 -10.21 2.14 -20.17
CA PRO A 97 -10.47 2.90 -21.38
C PRO A 97 -10.65 4.39 -21.02
N TYR A 98 -10.04 5.28 -21.78
CA TYR A 98 -10.12 6.73 -21.57
C TYR A 98 -9.70 7.50 -22.83
N GLN A 99 -10.09 8.78 -22.92
CA GLN A 99 -9.63 9.66 -23.99
C GLN A 99 -8.16 10.05 -23.77
N ALA A 100 -7.24 9.34 -24.42
CA ALA A 100 -5.79 9.57 -24.28
C ALA A 100 -5.31 10.80 -25.06
N TRP A 101 -5.94 11.09 -26.20
CA TRP A 101 -5.56 12.17 -27.12
C TRP A 101 -6.68 13.22 -27.21
N PRO A 102 -6.77 14.17 -26.27
CA PRO A 102 -7.60 15.34 -26.47
C PRO A 102 -6.91 16.22 -27.51
N THR A 103 -7.01 15.88 -28.80
CA THR A 103 -6.33 16.62 -29.87
C THR A 103 -6.90 18.04 -30.02
N HIS A 104 -8.08 18.33 -29.49
CA HIS A 104 -8.50 19.70 -29.17
C HIS A 104 -9.36 19.68 -27.91
N LEU A 105 -9.07 20.54 -26.92
CA LEU A 105 -9.84 20.69 -25.67
C LEU A 105 -11.32 21.03 -25.89
N SER A 106 -11.72 21.37 -27.12
CA SER A 106 -13.09 21.63 -27.56
C SER A 106 -13.83 20.40 -28.14
N LYS A 107 -13.16 19.26 -28.37
CA LYS A 107 -13.70 18.06 -29.07
C LYS A 107 -13.86 16.79 -28.23
N ILE A 108 -13.75 16.88 -26.90
CA ILE A 108 -14.23 15.80 -26.00
C ILE A 108 -15.64 15.28 -26.35
N PRO A 109 -16.60 16.06 -26.90
CA PRO A 109 -17.90 15.51 -27.32
C PRO A 109 -17.83 14.33 -28.30
N ASP A 110 -16.82 14.23 -29.17
CA ASP A 110 -16.85 13.25 -30.28
C ASP A 110 -16.29 11.86 -29.87
N LEU A 111 -15.59 11.77 -28.74
CA LEU A 111 -15.01 10.53 -28.17
C LEU A 111 -14.15 9.70 -29.15
N GLU A 112 -13.41 10.36 -30.05
CA GLU A 112 -12.60 9.72 -31.10
C GLU A 112 -11.20 9.28 -30.63
N GLY A 113 -10.77 9.68 -29.44
CA GLY A 113 -9.43 9.44 -28.89
C GLY A 113 -9.36 8.29 -27.89
N GLY A 114 -10.28 7.32 -27.99
CA GLY A 114 -10.39 6.17 -27.11
C GLY A 114 -9.12 5.32 -27.08
N HIS A 115 -8.72 4.89 -25.89
CA HIS A 115 -7.45 4.17 -25.69
C HIS A 115 -7.46 3.33 -24.42
N TRP A 116 -6.85 2.14 -24.52
CA TRP A 116 -6.63 1.25 -23.39
C TRP A 116 -5.25 1.48 -22.76
N SER A 117 -5.19 1.54 -21.44
CA SER A 117 -3.93 1.46 -20.70
C SER A 117 -4.12 0.70 -19.39
N ILE A 118 -3.02 0.28 -18.78
CA ILE A 118 -3.02 -0.32 -17.45
C ILE A 118 -2.46 0.69 -16.45
N ILE A 119 -3.27 1.11 -15.48
CA ILE A 119 -2.75 1.74 -14.27
C ILE A 119 -2.11 0.63 -13.44
N PHE A 120 -0.80 0.73 -13.22
CA PHE A 120 -0.04 -0.24 -12.42
C PHE A 120 0.59 0.38 -11.18
N GLY A 121 0.49 1.70 -11.06
CA GLY A 121 1.01 2.43 -9.93
C GLY A 121 0.40 3.81 -9.83
N PHE A 122 0.68 4.47 -8.71
CA PHE A 122 0.37 5.88 -8.52
C PHE A 122 1.38 6.51 -7.59
N ASN A 123 1.54 7.83 -7.69
CA ASN A 123 2.10 8.65 -6.62
C ASN A 123 1.02 9.62 -6.08
N LYS A 124 1.36 10.64 -5.29
CA LYS A 124 0.36 11.62 -4.80
C LYS A 124 -0.48 12.27 -5.90
N THR A 125 0.14 12.68 -7.02
CA THR A 125 -0.47 13.52 -8.06
C THR A 125 -0.72 12.78 -9.37
N HIS A 126 -0.02 11.68 -9.65
CA HIS A 126 -0.03 10.99 -10.94
C HIS A 126 -0.38 9.51 -10.82
N PHE A 127 -0.90 8.95 -11.91
CA PHE A 127 -0.89 7.51 -12.20
C PHE A 127 0.32 7.15 -13.06
N PHE A 128 0.86 5.96 -12.84
CA PHE A 128 1.82 5.31 -13.73
C PHE A 128 1.06 4.34 -14.64
N LEU A 129 1.23 4.48 -15.94
CA LEU A 129 0.53 3.72 -16.97
C LEU A 129 1.51 2.83 -17.74
N ALA A 130 1.19 1.54 -17.87
CA ALA A 130 1.69 0.74 -18.97
C ALA A 130 0.77 1.03 -20.15
N ASP A 131 1.30 1.80 -21.09
CA ASP A 131 0.59 2.40 -22.20
C ASP A 131 1.14 1.81 -23.51
N PRO A 132 0.32 1.04 -24.24
CA PRO A 132 0.79 0.31 -25.39
C PRO A 132 1.07 1.19 -26.61
N ALA A 133 0.67 2.47 -26.60
CA ALA A 133 0.79 3.30 -27.78
C ALA A 133 2.26 3.65 -28.11
N LYS A 134 2.57 3.68 -29.41
CA LYS A 134 3.89 4.02 -29.96
C LYS A 134 4.17 5.52 -29.80
N HIS A 135 4.51 5.97 -28.59
CA HIS A 135 4.92 7.36 -28.38
C HIS A 135 6.44 7.52 -28.41
N LYS A 136 6.90 8.43 -29.27
CA LYS A 136 8.13 9.21 -29.03
C LYS A 136 7.71 10.55 -28.40
N LEU A 137 7.20 10.53 -27.17
CA LEU A 137 7.13 11.78 -26.41
C LEU A 137 8.54 12.15 -25.97
N LYS A 138 8.96 13.40 -26.16
CA LYS A 138 10.30 13.89 -25.78
C LYS A 138 10.65 13.69 -24.30
N THR A 139 9.67 13.35 -23.47
CA THR A 139 9.74 13.26 -22.01
C THR A 139 9.67 11.83 -21.45
N ASP A 140 9.36 10.82 -22.28
CA ASP A 140 9.20 9.44 -21.81
C ASP A 140 10.47 8.64 -22.10
N HIS A 141 11.27 8.41 -21.06
CA HIS A 141 12.57 7.75 -21.15
C HIS A 141 12.49 6.22 -21.33
N ILE A 142 11.29 5.63 -21.21
CA ILE A 142 11.06 4.18 -21.28
C ILE A 142 9.83 3.91 -22.15
N LEU A 143 10.04 3.26 -23.30
CA LEU A 143 9.00 2.90 -24.24
C LEU A 143 7.92 2.01 -23.56
N GLY A 144 6.64 2.32 -23.77
CA GLY A 144 5.51 1.58 -23.19
C GLY A 144 5.11 2.03 -21.78
N PHE A 145 5.83 2.95 -21.14
CA PHE A 145 5.45 3.49 -19.84
C PHE A 145 5.31 4.99 -19.88
N ARG A 146 4.26 5.52 -19.24
CA ARG A 146 4.07 6.96 -19.08
C ARG A 146 3.40 7.32 -17.76
N THR A 147 3.31 8.62 -17.49
CA THR A 147 2.55 9.14 -16.35
C THR A 147 1.42 10.05 -16.79
N ILE A 148 0.38 10.14 -15.97
CA ILE A 148 -0.73 11.09 -16.17
C ILE A 148 -1.17 11.70 -14.84
N ASP A 149 -1.37 13.02 -14.82
CA ASP A 149 -1.96 13.70 -13.66
C ASP A 149 -3.37 13.15 -13.37
N LYS A 150 -3.66 12.87 -12.10
CA LYS A 150 -4.91 12.22 -11.70
C LYS A 150 -6.15 13.06 -11.98
N LYS A 151 -6.08 14.39 -11.88
CA LYS A 151 -7.22 15.28 -12.19
C LYS A 151 -7.48 15.27 -13.69
N ARG A 152 -6.41 15.31 -14.50
CA ARG A 152 -6.50 15.17 -15.95
C ARG A 152 -7.08 13.81 -16.35
N PHE A 153 -6.57 12.72 -15.78
CA PHE A 153 -7.10 11.38 -16.03
C PHE A 153 -8.59 11.31 -15.67
N GLN A 154 -8.99 11.77 -14.48
CA GLN A 154 -10.39 11.77 -14.04
C GLN A 154 -11.32 12.50 -15.02
N LYS A 155 -10.88 13.62 -15.61
CA LYS A 155 -11.65 14.36 -16.62
C LYS A 155 -11.75 13.59 -17.94
N ASN A 156 -10.70 12.88 -18.31
CA ASN A 156 -10.61 12.12 -19.56
C ASN A 156 -11.14 10.69 -19.46
N TRP A 157 -11.54 10.23 -18.27
CA TRP A 157 -11.96 8.86 -18.00
C TRP A 157 -13.39 8.59 -18.48
N ILE A 158 -13.53 8.65 -19.79
CA ILE A 158 -14.74 8.41 -20.56
C ILE A 158 -14.32 7.82 -21.91
N ASP A 159 -15.10 6.91 -22.45
CA ASP A 159 -14.88 6.34 -23.77
C ASP A 159 -16.19 5.83 -24.36
N LYS A 160 -16.18 5.37 -25.62
CA LYS A 160 -17.31 4.66 -26.22
C LYS A 160 -16.85 3.41 -26.96
N SER A 161 -17.69 2.40 -27.03
CA SER A 161 -17.47 1.27 -27.94
C SER A 161 -17.89 1.63 -29.36
N TYR A 162 -17.53 0.75 -30.31
CA TYR A 162 -17.88 0.88 -31.72
C TYR A 162 -19.40 1.02 -31.99
N ASP A 163 -20.25 0.47 -31.12
CA ASP A 163 -21.71 0.59 -31.15
C ASP A 163 -22.24 1.87 -30.45
N ASP A 164 -21.39 2.88 -30.27
CA ASP A 164 -21.66 4.17 -29.62
C ASP A 164 -22.12 4.10 -28.15
N LYS A 165 -21.99 2.93 -27.50
CA LYS A 165 -22.26 2.81 -26.06
C LYS A 165 -21.16 3.51 -25.26
N VAL A 166 -21.54 4.54 -24.52
CA VAL A 166 -20.63 5.35 -23.71
C VAL A 166 -20.36 4.72 -22.35
N TYR A 167 -19.09 4.69 -21.96
CA TYR A 167 -18.61 4.23 -20.67
C TYR A 167 -17.93 5.38 -19.94
N THR A 168 -18.46 5.75 -18.77
CA THR A 168 -17.88 6.81 -17.93
C THR A 168 -17.23 6.19 -16.71
N ARG A 169 -15.92 6.40 -16.53
CA ARG A 169 -15.13 5.90 -15.40
C ARG A 169 -15.22 4.38 -15.25
N TRP A 170 -15.09 3.69 -16.37
CA TRP A 170 -15.11 2.24 -16.42
C TRP A 170 -13.72 1.68 -16.13
N MET A 171 -13.66 0.61 -15.31
CA MET A 171 -12.40 0.04 -14.83
C MET A 171 -12.55 -1.47 -14.67
N VAL A 172 -11.53 -2.22 -15.07
CA VAL A 172 -11.37 -3.62 -14.68
C VAL A 172 -10.19 -3.74 -13.74
N SER A 173 -10.46 -4.16 -12.51
CA SER A 173 -9.42 -4.58 -11.56
C SER A 173 -9.01 -6.02 -11.88
N VAL A 174 -7.72 -6.25 -12.06
CA VAL A 174 -7.15 -7.59 -12.24
C VAL A 174 -6.04 -7.82 -11.19
N PRO A 175 -6.12 -8.82 -10.31
CA PRO A 175 -5.02 -9.17 -9.42
C PRO A 175 -3.82 -9.56 -10.27
N LEU A 176 -2.68 -8.88 -10.11
CA LEU A 176 -1.55 -9.03 -11.04
C LEU A 176 -0.96 -10.45 -10.99
N PHE A 177 -0.94 -11.04 -9.80
CA PHE A 177 -0.49 -12.42 -9.59
C PHE A 177 -1.69 -13.36 -9.45
N ALA A 178 -1.51 -14.63 -9.86
CA ALA A 178 -2.48 -15.67 -9.54
C ALA A 178 -2.72 -15.69 -8.03
N PRO A 179 -3.98 -15.84 -7.56
CA PRO A 179 -4.17 -16.22 -6.17
C PRO A 179 -3.32 -17.47 -5.95
N PRO A 180 -2.54 -17.55 -4.86
CA PRO A 180 -1.81 -18.77 -4.56
C PRO A 180 -2.78 -19.94 -4.63
N SER A 181 -2.31 -21.08 -5.14
CA SER A 181 -3.09 -22.33 -5.20
C SER A 181 -3.90 -22.48 -3.90
N LYS A 182 -5.15 -22.98 -4.00
CA LYS A 182 -6.02 -23.28 -2.85
C LYS A 182 -5.43 -24.35 -1.91
N GLU A 183 -4.15 -24.68 -1.99
CA GLU A 183 -3.47 -25.18 -0.82
C GLU A 183 -3.48 -24.08 0.24
N LYS A 184 -4.22 -24.31 1.32
CA LYS A 184 -4.00 -23.59 2.58
C LYS A 184 -2.56 -23.87 3.03
N ARG A 185 -1.57 -23.18 2.45
CA ARG A 185 -0.23 -23.12 3.02
C ARG A 185 -0.42 -22.56 4.42
N LYS A 186 -0.20 -23.44 5.40
CA LYS A 186 -0.35 -23.11 6.82
C LYS A 186 0.51 -21.89 7.11
N THR A 187 -0.11 -20.79 7.51
CA THR A 187 0.60 -19.57 7.87
C THR A 187 1.63 -19.89 8.94
N LYS A 188 2.91 -19.63 8.67
CA LYS A 188 4.00 -19.89 9.60
C LYS A 188 4.25 -18.65 10.43
N VAL A 189 4.07 -18.75 11.75
CA VAL A 189 4.37 -17.66 12.68
C VAL A 189 5.79 -17.85 13.20
N LYS A 190 6.63 -16.84 13.02
CA LYS A 190 8.01 -16.82 13.52
C LYS A 190 8.19 -15.72 14.56
N ILE A 191 8.95 -16.05 15.60
CA ILE A 191 9.54 -15.05 16.48
C ILE A 191 10.89 -14.66 15.87
N VAL A 192 11.14 -13.36 15.72
CA VAL A 192 12.34 -12.83 15.08
C VAL A 192 13.02 -11.80 15.96
N ASP A 193 14.33 -11.64 15.78
CA ASP A 193 15.07 -10.58 16.45
C ASP A 193 14.80 -9.23 15.78
N GLY A 194 13.77 -8.53 16.26
CA GLY A 194 13.42 -7.21 15.72
C GLY A 194 14.49 -6.15 15.96
N TYR A 195 15.32 -6.30 17.00
CA TYR A 195 16.42 -5.38 17.25
C TYR A 195 17.43 -5.44 16.12
N THR A 196 17.84 -6.65 15.71
CA THR A 196 18.73 -6.83 14.56
C THR A 196 18.09 -6.33 13.27
N LEU A 197 16.80 -6.63 13.04
CA LEU A 197 16.07 -6.14 11.85
C LEU A 197 16.08 -4.60 11.76
N ARG A 198 15.81 -3.89 12.85
CA ARG A 198 15.81 -2.41 12.88
C ARG A 198 17.19 -1.79 12.73
N ASN A 199 18.25 -2.52 13.07
CA ASN A 199 19.62 -2.07 12.87
C ASN A 199 20.18 -2.39 11.47
N THR A 200 19.60 -3.35 10.74
CA THR A 200 20.20 -3.89 9.50
C THR A 200 19.31 -3.78 8.26
N ILE A 201 18.03 -4.12 8.35
CA ILE A 201 17.13 -4.26 7.19
C ILE A 201 16.15 -3.10 7.13
N ASP A 202 15.39 -2.90 8.21
CA ASP A 202 14.23 -2.01 8.21
C ASP A 202 13.96 -1.46 9.61
N ILE A 203 14.21 -0.16 9.78
CA ILE A 203 14.05 0.57 11.04
C ILE A 203 12.58 0.61 11.49
N ASP A 204 11.63 0.44 10.57
CA ASP A 204 10.19 0.50 10.81
C ASP A 204 9.58 -0.88 11.14
N PHE A 205 10.40 -1.92 11.32
CA PHE A 205 9.88 -3.22 11.73
C PHE A 205 9.25 -3.13 13.14
N GLY A 206 7.92 -3.25 13.18
CA GLY A 206 7.10 -3.10 14.38
C GLY A 206 6.97 -4.38 15.20
N MET A 207 5.96 -4.41 16.08
CA MET A 207 5.62 -5.58 16.90
C MET A 207 5.29 -6.86 16.08
N VAL A 208 4.58 -6.71 14.95
CA VAL A 208 4.13 -7.84 14.11
C VAL A 208 3.91 -7.41 12.67
N GLY A 209 4.23 -8.28 11.71
CA GLY A 209 3.94 -8.04 10.30
C GLY A 209 4.04 -9.28 9.42
N ASP A 210 3.70 -9.10 8.15
CA ASP A 210 3.77 -10.13 7.12
C ASP A 210 4.22 -9.53 5.78
N HIS A 211 4.30 -10.36 4.74
CA HIS A 211 4.75 -9.93 3.40
C HIS A 211 3.99 -8.72 2.83
N ALA A 212 2.73 -8.52 3.21
CA ALA A 212 1.93 -7.40 2.71
C ALA A 212 2.38 -6.05 3.30
N VAL A 213 2.92 -6.06 4.53
CA VAL A 213 3.46 -4.87 5.19
C VAL A 213 4.95 -4.74 4.94
N TYR A 214 5.68 -5.85 5.02
CA TYR A 214 7.13 -5.92 4.92
C TYR A 214 7.52 -6.88 3.78
N PRO A 215 7.82 -6.40 2.57
CA PRO A 215 8.05 -7.25 1.40
C PRO A 215 9.20 -8.26 1.55
N TYR A 216 10.15 -8.03 2.46
CA TYR A 216 11.24 -8.95 2.77
C TYR A 216 10.81 -10.16 3.61
N ILE A 217 9.63 -10.13 4.24
CA ILE A 217 9.07 -11.29 4.92
C ILE A 217 8.58 -12.29 3.86
N PRO A 218 8.94 -13.58 3.91
CA PRO A 218 8.47 -14.55 2.93
C PRO A 218 6.94 -14.68 2.90
N LYS A 219 6.37 -14.89 1.70
CA LYS A 219 4.92 -15.10 1.53
C LYS A 219 4.45 -16.30 2.36
N GLY A 220 3.39 -16.09 3.14
CA GLY A 220 2.83 -17.10 4.05
C GLY A 220 3.46 -17.11 5.44
N GLU A 221 4.40 -16.20 5.74
CA GLU A 221 4.94 -16.01 7.08
C GLU A 221 4.36 -14.77 7.77
N ILE A 222 4.24 -14.85 9.10
CA ILE A 222 3.98 -13.72 10.00
C ILE A 222 5.13 -13.67 10.98
N TRP A 223 5.82 -12.54 11.06
CA TRP A 223 6.92 -12.34 12.00
C TRP A 223 6.45 -11.48 13.16
N ILE A 224 6.82 -11.88 14.37
CA ILE A 224 6.56 -11.16 15.62
C ILE A 224 7.92 -10.90 16.25
N ASP A 225 8.17 -9.67 16.67
CA ASP A 225 9.39 -9.31 17.38
C ASP A 225 9.51 -10.08 18.71
N GLN A 226 10.69 -10.63 18.97
CA GLN A 226 11.03 -11.39 20.17
C GLN A 226 10.71 -10.66 21.46
N CYS A 227 10.81 -9.33 21.50
CA CYS A 227 10.49 -8.57 22.72
C CYS A 227 9.00 -8.66 23.11
N PHE A 228 8.13 -9.03 22.16
CA PHE A 228 6.71 -9.25 22.37
C PHE A 228 6.31 -10.74 22.38
N ALA A 229 7.27 -11.67 22.41
CA ALA A 229 6.97 -13.11 22.33
C ALA A 229 6.01 -13.60 23.43
N ALA A 230 6.07 -13.01 24.63
CA ALA A 230 5.17 -13.33 25.74
C ALA A 230 3.69 -12.96 25.49
N GLU A 231 3.42 -12.11 24.49
CA GLU A 231 2.08 -11.66 24.09
C GLU A 231 1.68 -12.17 22.69
N LYS A 232 2.45 -13.12 22.14
CA LYS A 232 2.32 -13.65 20.77
C LYS A 232 0.87 -13.94 20.37
N ASP A 233 0.14 -14.69 21.19
CA ASP A 233 -1.20 -15.15 20.81
C ASP A 233 -2.21 -14.00 20.73
N SER A 234 -2.17 -13.07 21.70
CA SER A 234 -3.00 -11.86 21.66
C SER A 234 -2.65 -10.96 20.48
N ILE A 235 -1.36 -10.77 20.20
CA ILE A 235 -0.88 -9.95 19.09
C ILE A 235 -1.31 -10.55 17.76
N LEU A 236 -1.14 -11.86 17.60
CA LEU A 236 -1.53 -12.59 16.40
C LEU A 236 -3.04 -12.51 16.18
N ALA A 237 -3.84 -12.72 17.23
CA ALA A 237 -5.29 -12.61 17.15
C ALA A 237 -5.73 -11.21 16.70
N SER A 238 -5.16 -10.16 17.30
CA SER A 238 -5.43 -8.77 16.93
C SER A 238 -4.97 -8.45 15.50
N PHE A 239 -3.79 -8.94 15.09
CA PHE A 239 -3.26 -8.75 13.74
C PHE A 239 -4.16 -9.39 12.69
N LEU A 240 -4.56 -10.66 12.88
CA LEU A 240 -5.44 -11.37 11.96
C LEU A 240 -6.84 -10.75 11.92
N LYS A 241 -7.40 -10.35 13.07
CA LYS A 241 -8.69 -9.65 13.12
C LYS A 241 -8.63 -8.33 12.36
N ARG A 242 -7.55 -7.55 12.50
CA ARG A 242 -7.32 -6.32 11.74
C ARG A 242 -7.27 -6.60 10.25
N LYS A 243 -6.51 -7.62 9.83
CA LYS A 243 -6.44 -8.02 8.41
C LYS A 243 -7.81 -8.39 7.84
N THR A 244 -8.64 -9.09 8.60
CA THR A 244 -10.01 -9.42 8.18
C THR A 244 -10.86 -8.16 8.03
N LEU A 245 -10.82 -7.24 9.02
CA LEU A 245 -11.55 -5.97 8.95
C LEU A 245 -11.09 -5.10 7.78
N MET A 246 -9.79 -5.07 7.49
CA MET A 246 -9.23 -4.31 6.36
C MET A 246 -9.70 -4.80 4.98
N ARG A 247 -10.39 -5.95 4.89
CA ARG A 247 -11.01 -6.41 3.64
C ARG A 247 -12.28 -5.64 3.29
N THR A 248 -12.93 -5.04 4.29
CA THR A 248 -14.22 -4.36 4.15
C THR A 248 -14.19 -2.92 4.64
N GLU A 249 -13.17 -2.56 5.43
CA GLU A 249 -13.08 -1.28 6.11
C GLU A 249 -11.72 -0.62 5.90
N ARG A 250 -11.70 0.72 5.90
CA ARG A 250 -10.45 1.48 5.83
C ARG A 250 -9.63 1.28 7.10
N TYR A 251 -8.30 1.35 6.99
CA TYR A 251 -7.35 1.11 8.08
C TYR A 251 -7.72 1.80 9.41
N GLU A 252 -8.02 3.10 9.40
CA GLU A 252 -8.39 3.85 10.61
C GLU A 252 -9.69 3.32 11.26
N LYS A 253 -10.66 2.90 10.45
CA LYS A 253 -11.91 2.32 10.96
C LYS A 253 -11.67 0.91 11.51
N ALA A 254 -10.84 0.10 10.85
CA ALA A 254 -10.42 -1.20 11.36
C ALA A 254 -9.63 -1.07 12.69
N LYS A 255 -8.71 -0.10 12.78
CA LYS A 255 -7.93 0.21 13.99
C LYS A 255 -8.82 0.72 15.11
N SER A 256 -9.74 1.64 14.82
CA SER A 256 -10.71 2.17 15.78
C SER A 256 -11.64 1.07 16.32
N ALA A 257 -12.14 0.19 15.46
CA ALA A 257 -12.97 -0.95 15.88
C ALA A 257 -12.25 -1.91 16.85
N LEU A 258 -10.93 -2.04 16.72
CA LEU A 258 -10.12 -2.84 17.65
C LEU A 258 -9.86 -2.14 18.98
N ARG A 259 -9.84 -0.79 19.00
CA ARG A 259 -9.75 0.01 20.23
C ARG A 259 -11.07 -0.03 21.01
N THR A 260 -12.20 0.17 20.34
CA THR A 260 -13.54 0.25 20.98
C THR A 260 -13.98 -1.07 21.61
N THR A 261 -13.59 -2.21 21.06
CA THR A 261 -13.89 -3.52 21.67
C THR A 261 -13.25 -3.73 23.04
N ASN A 262 -12.16 -3.03 23.38
CA ASN A 262 -11.48 -3.16 24.67
C ASN A 262 -11.81 -2.03 25.66
N LEU A 263 -12.21 -0.84 25.17
CA LEU A 263 -12.54 0.34 25.99
C LEU A 263 -13.73 0.11 26.95
N HIS A 264 -14.65 -0.81 26.62
CA HIS A 264 -15.83 -1.14 27.45
C HIS A 264 -15.50 -1.91 28.75
N THR A 265 -14.23 -2.24 29.03
CA THR A 265 -13.80 -2.95 30.25
C THR A 265 -12.97 -2.07 31.21
N SER A 266 -12.92 -0.76 30.98
CA SER A 266 -12.03 0.16 31.71
C SER A 266 -12.49 0.44 33.15
N GLN A 267 -12.09 -0.44 34.08
CA GLN A 267 -11.65 0.04 35.39
C GLN A 267 -10.23 0.59 35.22
N SER A 268 -10.02 1.81 35.71
CA SER A 268 -8.80 2.60 35.61
C SER A 268 -7.60 1.88 36.23
N VAL A 269 -6.81 1.18 35.42
CA VAL A 269 -5.48 0.73 35.86
C VAL A 269 -4.50 1.88 35.66
N HIS A 270 -4.66 2.96 36.44
CA HIS A 270 -3.63 3.97 36.61
C HIS A 270 -2.53 3.42 37.53
N THR A 271 -1.73 2.47 37.03
CA THR A 271 -0.38 2.34 37.57
C THR A 271 0.38 3.58 37.11
N LYS A 272 0.68 4.51 38.03
CA LYS A 272 1.50 5.70 37.76
C LYS A 272 2.76 5.25 37.01
N PRO A 273 2.94 5.62 35.73
CA PRO A 273 4.07 5.09 34.99
C PRO A 273 5.37 5.76 35.43
N ASP A 274 6.43 4.97 35.51
CA ASP A 274 7.73 5.40 36.03
C ASP A 274 8.32 6.48 35.11
N VAL A 275 8.85 7.55 35.73
CA VAL A 275 9.57 8.58 34.97
C VAL A 275 10.92 8.01 34.55
N LEU A 276 11.12 7.84 33.24
CA LEU A 276 12.36 7.32 32.68
C LEU A 276 13.37 8.46 32.48
N SER A 277 12.91 9.59 31.94
CA SER A 277 13.71 10.80 31.74
C SER A 277 12.82 12.02 31.45
N LYS A 278 13.42 13.19 31.24
CA LYS A 278 12.74 14.41 30.81
C LYS A 278 13.45 15.01 29.60
N HIS A 279 12.68 15.59 28.68
CA HIS A 279 13.18 16.36 27.56
C HIS A 279 12.41 17.68 27.50
N LYS A 280 13.07 18.80 27.87
CA LYS A 280 12.43 20.12 28.00
C LYS A 280 11.17 20.05 28.88
N ASP A 281 10.00 20.39 28.33
CA ASP A 281 8.69 20.37 29.00
C ASP A 281 7.99 19.00 28.94
N ILE A 282 8.64 17.98 28.37
CA ILE A 282 8.07 16.64 28.14
C ILE A 282 8.61 15.65 29.17
N THR A 283 7.73 14.83 29.74
CA THR A 283 8.09 13.70 30.61
C THR A 283 8.06 12.41 29.81
N ILE A 284 9.19 11.69 29.77
CA ILE A 284 9.29 10.38 29.13
C ILE A 284 9.05 9.32 30.21
N ARG A 285 8.08 8.45 29.97
CA ARG A 285 7.60 7.47 30.94
C ARG A 285 7.77 6.05 30.44
N LEU A 286 8.17 5.14 31.32
CA LEU A 286 8.10 3.71 31.07
C LEU A 286 6.72 3.22 31.50
N VAL A 287 6.00 2.56 30.59
CA VAL A 287 4.63 2.09 30.81
C VAL A 287 4.55 0.59 30.58
N SER A 288 3.58 -0.06 31.24
CA SER A 288 3.28 -1.46 30.94
C SER A 288 2.57 -1.57 29.60
N GLY A 289 3.32 -1.82 28.52
CA GLY A 289 2.76 -1.88 27.17
C GLY A 289 1.70 -2.96 27.02
N LYS A 290 1.87 -4.09 27.73
CA LYS A 290 0.87 -5.15 27.82
C LYS A 290 -0.48 -4.66 28.36
N LYS A 291 -0.47 -3.81 29.39
CA LYS A 291 -1.70 -3.20 29.93
C LYS A 291 -2.28 -2.20 28.93
N VAL A 292 -1.44 -1.39 28.29
CA VAL A 292 -1.90 -0.46 27.24
C VAL A 292 -2.59 -1.22 26.11
N ARG A 293 -1.98 -2.30 25.60
CA ARG A 293 -2.56 -3.17 24.56
C ARG A 293 -3.86 -3.82 24.98
N ARG A 294 -3.93 -4.30 26.22
CA ARG A 294 -5.12 -4.98 26.74
C ARG A 294 -6.31 -4.04 26.92
N TYR A 295 -6.10 -2.83 27.45
CA TYR A 295 -7.19 -1.98 27.92
C TYR A 295 -7.45 -0.74 27.04
N TYR A 296 -6.47 -0.29 26.26
CA TYR A 296 -6.57 0.95 25.50
C TYR A 296 -6.44 0.71 23.99
N ASP A 297 -5.34 0.11 23.55
CA ASP A 297 -5.03 -0.02 22.13
C ASP A 297 -4.15 -1.23 21.82
N PRO A 298 -4.72 -2.32 21.27
CA PRO A 298 -3.96 -3.51 20.87
C PRO A 298 -2.83 -3.25 19.87
N SER A 299 -2.78 -2.07 19.26
CA SER A 299 -1.73 -1.67 18.31
C SER A 299 -0.63 -0.83 18.94
N PHE A 300 -0.66 -0.53 20.25
CA PHE A 300 0.44 0.16 20.92
C PHE A 300 1.71 -0.68 20.88
N SER A 301 2.77 -0.13 20.30
CA SER A 301 4.04 -0.80 20.02
C SER A 301 5.17 0.19 20.27
N PHE A 302 6.15 -0.21 21.09
CA PHE A 302 7.38 0.52 21.41
C PHE A 302 7.23 1.87 22.11
N GLY A 303 6.52 2.82 21.52
CA GLY A 303 6.44 4.18 22.01
C GLY A 303 5.23 4.95 21.48
N GLY A 304 4.98 6.12 22.05
CA GLY A 304 3.96 7.02 21.55
C GLY A 304 3.71 8.27 22.37
N HIS A 305 3.05 9.24 21.74
CA HIS A 305 2.64 10.49 22.38
C HIS A 305 1.24 10.97 21.95
N GLN A 306 0.75 12.03 22.60
CA GLN A 306 -0.61 12.59 22.43
C GLN A 306 -1.07 12.80 20.97
N TYR A 307 -0.14 13.18 20.08
CA TYR A 307 -0.48 13.45 18.67
C TYR A 307 -0.75 12.18 17.85
N VAL A 308 -0.29 11.02 18.32
CA VAL A 308 -0.51 9.71 17.69
C VAL A 308 -1.58 8.92 18.44
N TYR A 309 -1.55 9.01 19.77
CA TYR A 309 -2.43 8.28 20.67
C TYR A 309 -3.18 9.26 21.57
N SER A 310 -4.48 9.41 21.32
CA SER A 310 -5.34 10.35 22.06
C SER A 310 -5.48 10.03 23.56
N TYR A 311 -5.13 8.81 23.97
CA TYR A 311 -5.13 8.39 25.37
C TYR A 311 -3.82 8.69 26.10
N VAL A 312 -2.75 9.09 25.39
CA VAL A 312 -1.49 9.51 26.02
C VAL A 312 -1.64 10.96 26.49
N PRO A 313 -1.38 11.26 27.78
CA PRO A 313 -1.52 12.62 28.31
C PRO A 313 -0.66 13.66 27.59
N LYS A 314 -1.09 14.92 27.65
CA LYS A 314 -0.30 16.02 27.09
C LYS A 314 1.05 16.14 27.79
N LYS A 315 2.10 16.47 27.02
CA LYS A 315 3.48 16.59 27.51
C LYS A 315 4.05 15.28 28.08
N GLU A 316 3.53 14.14 27.63
CA GLU A 316 4.09 12.82 27.94
C GLU A 316 4.43 12.06 26.66
N ILE A 317 5.54 11.32 26.73
CA ILE A 317 5.90 10.25 25.80
C ILE A 317 5.91 8.95 26.60
N TRP A 318 5.17 7.95 26.15
CA TRP A 318 5.13 6.64 26.76
C TRP A 318 6.05 5.69 26.00
N ILE A 319 6.88 4.95 26.73
CA ILE A 319 7.80 3.93 26.23
C ILE A 319 7.34 2.58 26.78
N ASP A 320 7.21 1.61 25.91
CA ASP A 320 6.80 0.25 26.21
C ASP A 320 7.89 -0.50 27.02
N ASP A 321 7.51 -1.06 28.16
CA ASP A 321 8.40 -1.88 28.99
C ASP A 321 8.87 -3.17 28.33
N ALA A 322 8.15 -3.67 27.31
CA ALA A 322 8.58 -4.81 26.50
C ALA A 322 9.85 -4.49 25.70
N ALA A 323 10.09 -3.23 25.33
CA ALA A 323 11.29 -2.85 24.59
C ALA A 323 12.56 -3.10 25.44
N PRO A 324 13.58 -3.79 24.91
CA PRO A 324 14.85 -3.99 25.63
C PRO A 324 15.52 -2.66 26.00
N LYS A 325 16.20 -2.59 27.14
CA LYS A 325 16.88 -1.36 27.59
C LYS A 325 17.84 -0.77 26.54
N ALA A 326 18.57 -1.62 25.83
CA ALA A 326 19.48 -1.22 24.75
C ALA A 326 18.78 -0.55 23.55
N GLU A 327 17.49 -0.80 23.39
CA GLU A 327 16.67 -0.27 22.31
C GLU A 327 15.93 1.02 22.69
N ARG A 328 15.55 1.16 23.96
CA ARG A 328 14.77 2.31 24.45
C ARG A 328 15.39 3.67 24.11
N LYS A 329 16.73 3.78 24.09
CA LYS A 329 17.40 5.04 23.72
C LYS A 329 17.05 5.49 22.29
N TYR A 330 16.94 4.56 21.35
CA TYR A 330 16.59 4.87 19.95
C TYR A 330 15.11 5.22 19.82
N ILE A 331 14.24 4.44 20.47
CA ILE A 331 12.80 4.73 20.52
C ILE A 331 12.55 6.13 21.11
N ILE A 332 13.24 6.49 22.18
CA ILE A 332 13.11 7.83 22.79
C ILE A 332 13.53 8.92 21.81
N VAL A 333 14.65 8.73 21.09
CA VAL A 333 15.10 9.68 20.07
C VAL A 333 14.03 9.87 18.99
N HIS A 334 13.45 8.76 18.50
CA HIS A 334 12.36 8.79 17.53
C HIS A 334 11.13 9.55 18.05
N GLU A 335 10.60 9.14 19.20
CA GLU A 335 9.38 9.70 19.78
C GLU A 335 9.53 11.19 20.13
N VAL A 336 10.72 11.62 20.59
CA VAL A 336 10.99 13.03 20.88
C VAL A 336 11.02 13.86 19.60
N GLU A 337 11.70 13.38 18.55
CA GLU A 337 11.76 14.09 17.27
C GLU A 337 10.38 14.19 16.62
N GLU A 338 9.64 13.07 16.59
CA GLU A 338 8.27 13.03 16.05
C GLU A 338 7.36 14.02 16.81
N TYR A 339 7.40 13.99 18.15
CA TYR A 339 6.63 14.91 18.99
C TYR A 339 6.96 16.38 18.72
N GLU A 340 8.24 16.74 18.67
CA GLU A 340 8.69 18.13 18.46
C GLU A 340 8.25 18.66 17.10
N ARG A 341 8.28 17.81 16.07
CA ARG A 341 7.83 18.16 14.72
C ARG A 341 6.31 18.31 14.67
N MET A 342 5.57 17.37 15.23
CA MET A 342 4.10 17.43 15.26
C MET A 342 3.59 18.60 16.14
N LYS A 343 4.29 18.92 17.23
CA LYS A 343 4.01 20.10 18.08
C LYS A 343 4.07 21.41 17.29
N ARG A 344 4.88 21.47 16.22
CA ARG A 344 5.01 22.63 15.31
C ARG A 344 4.03 22.57 14.12
N GLY A 345 3.09 21.64 14.13
CA GLY A 345 2.07 21.49 13.09
C GLY A 345 2.50 20.61 11.90
N MET A 346 3.65 19.93 11.97
CA MET A 346 4.03 18.96 10.96
C MET A 346 3.06 17.77 10.95
N SER A 347 2.69 17.29 9.77
CA SER A 347 1.90 16.06 9.64
C SER A 347 2.66 14.86 10.19
N TYR A 348 1.94 13.89 10.75
CA TYR A 348 2.51 12.64 11.26
C TYR A 348 3.51 11.99 10.29
N ASP A 349 3.11 11.76 9.03
CA ASP A 349 3.97 11.08 8.04
C ASP A 349 5.35 11.77 7.89
N ASN A 350 5.37 13.10 7.77
CA ASN A 350 6.63 13.83 7.65
C ASN A 350 7.41 13.79 8.97
N ALA A 351 6.74 13.98 10.11
CA ALA A 351 7.39 13.93 11.42
C ALA A 351 8.03 12.56 11.69
N HIS A 352 7.34 11.49 11.29
CA HIS A 352 7.79 10.11 11.38
C HIS A 352 9.01 9.86 10.47
N ASP A 353 9.00 10.34 9.23
CA ASP A 353 10.16 10.25 8.33
C ASP A 353 11.39 10.96 8.90
N TYR A 354 11.22 12.14 9.51
CA TYR A 354 12.30 12.84 10.21
C TYR A 354 12.79 12.06 11.44
N ALA A 355 11.87 11.52 12.23
CA ALA A 355 12.20 10.71 13.40
C ALA A 355 13.00 9.46 13.01
N ASN A 356 12.60 8.75 11.95
CA ASN A 356 13.35 7.62 11.39
C ASN A 356 14.76 8.01 10.95
N ALA A 357 14.91 9.18 10.32
CA ALA A 357 16.23 9.67 9.91
C ALA A 357 17.15 9.92 11.12
N VAL A 358 16.62 10.54 12.19
CA VAL A 358 17.38 10.83 13.40
C VAL A 358 17.67 9.55 14.20
N GLU A 359 16.71 8.63 14.32
CA GLU A 359 16.90 7.32 14.94
C GLU A 359 18.01 6.54 14.21
N LYS A 360 17.98 6.52 12.88
CA LYS A 360 18.99 5.86 12.06
C LYS A 360 20.39 6.45 12.26
N GLN A 361 20.50 7.77 12.43
CA GLN A 361 21.76 8.42 12.75
C GLN A 361 22.26 7.99 14.14
N ALA A 362 21.39 7.96 15.15
CA ALA A 362 21.74 7.50 16.50
C ALA A 362 22.23 6.05 16.50
N ARG A 363 21.51 5.14 15.83
CA ARG A 363 21.90 3.73 15.67
C ARG A 363 23.25 3.58 14.97
N ARG A 364 23.51 4.41 13.95
CA ARG A 364 24.79 4.39 13.21
C ARG A 364 25.96 4.88 14.04
N ALA A 365 25.76 5.93 14.85
CA ALA A 365 26.77 6.44 15.76
C ALA A 365 27.21 5.38 16.78
N ASP A 366 26.29 4.49 17.19
CA ASP A 366 26.58 3.36 18.07
C ASP A 366 27.22 2.15 17.36
N GLY A 367 27.50 2.25 16.05
CA GLY A 367 28.29 1.28 15.28
C GLY A 367 27.48 0.13 14.68
N VAL A 368 26.88 0.33 13.49
CA VAL A 368 26.11 -0.74 12.79
C VAL A 368 26.96 -1.96 12.45
N THR A 369 28.27 -1.79 12.25
CA THR A 369 29.21 -2.87 11.88
C THR A 369 29.29 -3.99 12.91
N GLN A 370 28.93 -3.74 14.17
CA GLN A 370 28.91 -4.79 15.19
C GLN A 370 27.79 -5.83 14.97
N TYR A 371 26.76 -5.48 14.18
CA TYR A 371 25.61 -6.34 13.88
C TYR A 371 25.69 -7.00 12.50
N LEU A 372 26.74 -6.71 11.72
CA LEU A 372 27.00 -7.29 10.40
C LEU A 372 28.04 -8.42 10.47
N ARG A 373 28.27 -9.02 11.65
CA ARG A 373 29.24 -10.11 11.79
C ARG A 373 28.61 -11.40 11.24
N ASP A 374 29.36 -12.04 10.34
CA ASP A 374 29.00 -13.20 9.51
C ASP A 374 28.35 -14.37 10.26
#